data_AF-A0A7Y2GJ67-F1
#
_entry.id   AF-A0A7Y2GJ67-F1
#
_cell.length_a   1.000
_cell.length_b   1.000
_cell.length_c   1.000
_cell.angle_alpha   90.00
_cell.angle_beta   90.00
_cell.angle_gamma   90.00
#
_symmetry.space_group_name_H-M   'P 1'
#
loop_
_entity.id
_entity.type
_entity.pdbx_description
1 polymer ?
#
loop_
_entity_poly.entity_id
_entity_poly.type
_entity_poly.pdbx_seq_one_letter_code
_entity_poly.pdbx_strand_id
1 'polypeptide(L)'
;MEEKKKKWLGLATFWPFAYILVFILFIFGMVFLGNGGGEPIMGLFFLLFMLLHFLTIFLILGLQIYYIIHAVKNDDLTQNSKILWIVGFFLAGLFAMPVYWYVAIWKVADEYERRELESGMGFESAYDRETDFSQQKPREPHSWR
;
A
#
# COMPACT_ATOMS: atom_id res chain seq x y z
N MET A 1 -2.19 2.63 -10.59
CA MET A 1 -2.32 3.68 -9.54
C MET A 1 -1.01 4.46 -9.51
N GLU A 2 -1.02 5.79 -9.52
CA GLU A 2 0.20 6.61 -9.41
C GLU A 2 1.00 6.27 -8.13
N GLU A 3 2.33 6.21 -8.22
CA GLU A 3 3.20 5.88 -7.08
C GLU A 3 2.98 6.78 -5.86
N LYS A 4 2.80 8.08 -6.09
CA LYS A 4 2.53 9.07 -5.05
C LYS A 4 1.28 8.70 -4.26
N LYS A 5 0.23 8.26 -4.94
CA LYS A 5 -1.04 7.84 -4.32
C LYS A 5 -0.84 6.59 -3.44
N LYS A 6 -0.01 5.63 -3.86
CA LYS A 6 0.33 4.44 -3.06
C LYS A 6 1.02 4.83 -1.75
N LYS A 7 2.02 5.73 -1.82
CA LYS A 7 2.77 6.24 -0.66
C LYS A 7 1.89 6.98 0.34
N TRP A 8 1.03 7.88 -0.14
CA TRP A 8 0.06 8.60 0.71
C TRP A 8 -0.96 7.66 1.36
N LEU A 9 -1.43 6.66 0.61
CA LEU A 9 -2.35 5.65 1.15
C LEU A 9 -1.68 4.82 2.25
N GLY A 10 -0.42 4.43 2.07
CA GLY A 10 0.37 3.75 3.09
C GLY A 10 0.48 4.58 4.36
N LEU A 11 0.90 5.84 4.22
CA LEU A 11 1.01 6.78 5.34
C LEU A 11 -0.32 6.93 6.11
N ALA A 12 -1.44 7.10 5.38
CA ALA A 12 -2.76 7.16 5.98
C ALA A 12 -3.15 5.87 6.71
N THR A 13 -2.69 4.72 6.23
CA THR A 13 -2.96 3.40 6.84
C THR A 13 -2.14 3.17 8.12
N PHE A 14 -0.94 3.73 8.19
CA PHE A 14 -0.09 3.66 9.40
C PHE A 14 -0.42 4.74 10.44
N TRP A 15 -1.09 5.83 10.05
CA TRP A 15 -1.48 6.91 10.95
C TRP A 15 -2.23 6.45 12.22
N PRO A 16 -3.24 5.56 12.15
CA PRO A 16 -3.93 5.07 13.34
C PRO A 16 -3.01 4.40 14.38
N PHE A 17 -1.94 3.73 13.94
CA PHE A 17 -0.99 3.08 14.84
C PHE A 17 -0.15 4.11 15.61
N ALA A 18 0.35 5.12 14.90
CA ALA A 18 1.03 6.25 15.52
C ALA A 18 0.10 6.98 16.49
N TYR A 19 -1.17 7.17 16.10
CA TYR A 19 -2.19 7.79 16.94
C TYR A 19 -2.46 6.99 18.22
N ILE A 20 -2.53 5.65 18.16
CA ILE A 20 -2.71 4.80 19.35
C ILE A 20 -1.61 5.07 20.39
N LEU A 21 -0.35 5.21 19.97
CA LEU A 21 0.74 5.53 20.89
C LEU A 21 0.56 6.89 21.55
N VAL A 22 0.22 7.92 20.77
CA VAL A 22 -0.07 9.27 21.28
C VAL A 22 -1.26 9.24 22.24
N PHE A 23 -2.30 8.49 21.91
CA PHE A 23 -3.50 8.34 22.74
C PHE A 23 -3.19 7.66 24.08
N ILE A 24 -2.41 6.58 24.06
CA ILE A 24 -1.96 5.90 25.27
C ILE A 24 -1.14 6.87 26.13
N LEU A 25 -0.15 7.57 25.56
CA LEU A 25 0.66 8.54 26.31
C LEU A 25 -0.19 9.67 26.90
N PHE A 26 -1.20 10.14 26.18
CA PHE A 26 -2.14 11.15 26.66
C PHE A 26 -2.98 10.66 27.85
N ILE A 27 -3.56 9.46 27.76
CA ILE A 27 -4.35 8.87 28.85
C ILE A 27 -3.47 8.62 30.08
N PHE A 28 -2.28 8.05 29.87
CA PHE A 28 -1.32 7.87 30.96
C PHE A 28 -0.92 9.23 31.56
N GLY A 29 -0.59 10.22 30.74
CA GLY A 29 -0.31 11.58 31.21
C GLY A 29 -1.43 12.14 32.09
N MET A 30 -2.69 11.97 31.70
CA MET A 30 -3.84 12.38 32.51
C MET A 30 -3.94 11.62 33.83
N VAL A 31 -3.80 10.29 33.82
CA VAL A 31 -3.95 9.48 35.04
C VAL A 31 -2.82 9.74 36.04
N PHE A 32 -1.57 9.85 35.55
CA PHE A 32 -0.40 10.00 36.40
C PHE A 32 -0.14 11.44 36.86
N LEU A 33 -0.47 12.45 36.03
CA LEU A 33 -0.26 13.87 36.36
C LEU A 33 -1.53 14.58 36.87
N GLY A 34 -2.72 14.03 36.59
CA GLY A 34 -4.02 14.62 36.92
C GLY A 34 -4.42 14.54 38.40
N ASN A 35 -3.71 13.79 39.24
CA ASN A 35 -3.94 13.75 40.69
C ASN A 35 -3.50 15.03 41.44
N GLY A 36 -2.91 16.01 40.75
CA GLY A 36 -2.28 17.20 41.36
C GLY A 36 -3.15 18.45 41.52
N GLY A 37 -4.47 18.39 41.28
CA GLY A 37 -5.38 19.52 41.56
C GLY A 37 -5.16 20.79 40.72
N GLY A 38 -4.50 20.68 39.56
CA GLY A 38 -4.29 21.80 38.64
C GLY A 38 -5.55 22.15 37.83
N GLU A 39 -5.90 23.44 37.82
CA GLU A 39 -6.95 24.10 37.04
C GLU A 39 -7.03 23.67 35.54
N PRO A 40 -8.19 23.84 34.87
CA PRO A 40 -8.57 23.10 33.68
C PRO A 40 -7.89 23.61 32.40
N ILE A 41 -6.63 23.22 32.20
CA ILE A 41 -6.03 23.09 30.85
C ILE A 41 -6.84 22.06 30.00
N MET A 42 -7.73 21.32 30.67
CA MET A 42 -8.73 20.37 30.19
C MET A 42 -9.79 20.90 29.21
N GLY A 43 -10.00 22.20 29.00
CA GLY A 43 -11.09 22.67 28.14
C GLY A 43 -10.78 22.53 26.64
N LEU A 44 -9.99 23.47 26.12
CA LEU A 44 -9.70 23.57 24.69
C LEU A 44 -8.80 22.43 24.18
N PHE A 45 -7.79 22.04 24.97
CA PHE A 45 -6.86 20.98 24.56
C PHE A 45 -7.57 19.62 24.44
N PHE A 46 -8.44 19.29 25.41
CA PHE A 46 -9.27 18.09 25.36
C PHE A 46 -10.23 18.12 24.16
N LEU A 47 -10.85 19.27 23.88
CA LEU A 47 -11.78 19.41 22.75
C LEU A 47 -11.06 19.20 21.41
N LEU A 48 -9.88 19.80 21.23
CA LEU A 48 -9.04 19.58 20.05
C LEU A 48 -8.59 18.13 19.94
N PHE A 49 -8.22 17.51 21.07
CA PHE A 49 -7.84 16.10 21.11
C PHE A 49 -9.02 15.17 20.77
N MET A 50 -10.21 15.47 21.25
CA MET A 50 -11.44 14.74 20.91
C MET A 50 -11.79 14.91 19.44
N LEU A 51 -11.67 16.11 18.89
CA LEU A 51 -11.88 16.34 17.47
C LEU A 51 -10.89 15.50 16.63
N LEU A 52 -9.62 15.48 17.00
CA LEU A 52 -8.60 14.65 16.36
C LEU A 52 -8.92 13.14 16.47
N HIS A 53 -9.45 12.71 17.61
CA HIS A 53 -9.89 11.34 17.82
C HIS A 53 -11.03 10.95 16.87
N PHE A 54 -12.07 11.78 16.78
CA PHE A 54 -13.18 11.55 15.86
C PHE A 54 -12.72 11.56 14.40
N LEU A 55 -11.84 12.50 14.03
CA LEU A 55 -11.22 12.52 12.69
C LEU A 55 -10.49 11.21 12.39
N THR A 56 -9.79 10.65 13.38
CA THR A 56 -9.08 9.37 13.22
C THR A 56 -10.06 8.20 13.09
N ILE A 57 -11.16 8.19 13.82
CA ILE A 57 -12.23 7.18 13.66
C ILE A 57 -12.82 7.25 12.25
N PHE A 58 -13.19 8.44 11.78
CA PHE A 58 -13.74 8.61 10.43
C PHE A 58 -12.73 8.24 9.35
N LEU A 59 -11.44 8.54 9.55
CA LEU A 59 -10.37 8.10 8.67
C LEU A 59 -10.28 6.57 8.60
N ILE A 60 -10.33 5.88 9.74
CA ILE A 60 -10.30 4.41 9.79
C ILE A 60 -11.52 3.81 9.07
N LEU A 61 -12.72 4.36 9.29
CA LEU A 61 -13.93 3.93 8.60
C LEU A 61 -13.84 4.16 7.09
N GLY A 62 -13.31 5.31 6.66
CA GLY A 62 -13.07 5.61 5.25
C GLY A 62 -12.07 4.64 4.62
N LEU A 63 -10.95 4.36 5.30
CA LEU A 63 -9.95 3.39 4.87
C LEU A 63 -10.54 1.98 4.78
N GLN A 64 -11.33 1.56 5.76
CA GLN A 64 -12.02 0.27 5.77
C GLN A 64 -12.89 0.10 4.53
N ILE A 65 -13.76 1.07 4.24
CA ILE A 65 -14.64 1.03 3.07
C ILE A 65 -13.81 1.02 1.79
N TYR A 66 -12.78 1.88 1.71
CA TYR A 66 -11.88 1.95 0.57
C TYR A 66 -11.21 0.59 0.27
N TYR A 67 -10.64 -0.05 1.29
CA TYR A 67 -9.94 -1.32 1.13
C TYR A 67 -10.88 -2.48 0.79
N ILE A 68 -12.11 -2.50 1.33
CA ILE A 68 -13.12 -3.48 0.93
C ILE A 68 -13.47 -3.32 -0.56
N ILE A 69 -13.77 -2.09 -0.99
CA ILE A 69 -14.09 -1.81 -2.40
C ILE A 69 -12.91 -2.18 -3.31
N HIS A 70 -11.69 -1.85 -2.90
CA HIS A 70 -10.48 -2.20 -3.64
C HIS A 70 -10.31 -3.72 -3.74
N ALA A 71 -10.51 -4.46 -2.65
CA ALA A 71 -10.41 -5.92 -2.65
C ALA A 71 -11.46 -6.58 -3.55
N VAL A 72 -12.70 -6.08 -3.56
CA VAL A 72 -13.77 -6.62 -4.43
C VAL A 72 -13.46 -6.35 -5.90
N LYS A 73 -13.01 -5.13 -6.23
CA LYS A 73 -12.73 -4.70 -7.61
C LYS A 73 -11.38 -5.15 -8.16
N ASN A 74 -10.52 -5.75 -7.33
CA ASN A 74 -9.23 -6.22 -7.78
C ASN A 74 -9.40 -7.57 -8.50
N ASP A 75 -9.29 -7.56 -9.83
CA ASP A 75 -9.46 -8.75 -10.67
C ASP A 75 -8.28 -9.72 -10.60
N ASP A 76 -7.12 -9.28 -10.08
CA ASP A 76 -5.96 -10.15 -9.86
C ASP A 76 -6.16 -11.10 -8.65
N LEU A 77 -7.13 -10.81 -7.79
CA LEU A 77 -7.45 -11.65 -6.63
C LEU A 77 -8.47 -12.73 -7.00
N THR A 78 -8.15 -14.00 -6.69
CA THR A 78 -9.13 -15.09 -6.79
C THR A 78 -10.35 -14.80 -5.90
N GLN A 79 -11.52 -15.33 -6.26
CA GLN A 79 -12.75 -15.16 -5.49
C GLN A 79 -12.58 -15.55 -4.00
N ASN A 80 -11.82 -16.64 -3.74
CA ASN A 80 -11.51 -17.08 -2.37
C ASN A 80 -10.63 -16.06 -1.63
N SER A 81 -9.63 -15.49 -2.29
CA SER A 81 -8.78 -14.44 -1.72
C SER A 81 -9.56 -13.17 -1.40
N LYS A 82 -10.53 -12.77 -2.25
CA LYS A 82 -11.40 -11.61 -1.99
C LYS A 82 -12.19 -11.78 -0.70
N ILE A 83 -12.78 -12.95 -0.50
CA ILE A 83 -13.55 -13.27 0.72
C ILE A 83 -12.65 -13.22 1.95
N LEU A 84 -11.46 -13.84 1.90
CA LEU A 84 -10.50 -13.81 3.00
C LEU A 84 -10.10 -12.38 3.38
N TRP A 85 -9.92 -11.49 2.40
CA TRP A 85 -9.60 -10.10 2.67
C TRP A 85 -10.77 -9.34 3.30
N ILE A 86 -11.98 -9.51 2.79
CA ILE A 86 -13.17 -8.88 3.38
C ILE A 86 -13.33 -9.34 4.83
N VAL A 87 -13.29 -10.66 5.09
CA VAL A 87 -13.36 -11.22 6.44
C VAL A 87 -12.19 -10.73 7.30
N GLY A 88 -10.98 -10.67 6.74
CA GLY A 88 -9.79 -10.15 7.40
C GLY A 88 -9.96 -8.68 7.82
N PHE A 89 -10.55 -7.84 6.97
CA PHE A 89 -10.86 -6.46 7.33
C PHE A 89 -11.90 -6.37 8.44
N PHE A 90 -12.86 -7.28 8.53
CA PHE A 90 -13.83 -7.29 9.64
C PHE A 90 -13.24 -7.84 10.95
N LEU A 91 -12.43 -8.90 10.90
CA LEU A 91 -11.88 -9.57 12.08
C LEU A 91 -10.60 -8.93 12.61
N ALA A 92 -9.62 -8.71 11.71
CA ALA A 92 -8.34 -8.14 12.07
C ALA A 92 -8.33 -6.60 11.96
N GLY A 93 -9.36 -6.02 11.33
CA GLY A 93 -9.61 -4.57 11.35
C GLY A 93 -8.40 -3.77 10.93
N LEU A 94 -7.93 -2.93 11.86
CA LEU A 94 -6.79 -2.06 11.71
C LEU A 94 -5.53 -2.77 11.20
N PHE A 95 -5.30 -4.03 11.59
CA PHE A 95 -4.12 -4.79 11.21
C PHE A 95 -4.20 -5.38 9.80
N ALA A 96 -5.39 -5.65 9.28
CA ALA A 96 -5.55 -6.19 7.93
C ALA A 96 -5.23 -5.15 6.85
N MET A 97 -5.49 -3.86 7.10
CA MET A 97 -5.28 -2.80 6.11
C MET A 97 -3.80 -2.62 5.71
N PRO A 98 -2.82 -2.49 6.63
CA PRO A 98 -1.41 -2.39 6.26
C PRO A 98 -0.91 -3.61 5.49
N VAL A 99 -1.35 -4.81 5.90
CA VAL A 99 -0.95 -6.06 5.24
C VAL A 99 -1.52 -6.11 3.82
N TYR A 100 -2.78 -5.73 3.64
CA TYR A 100 -3.39 -5.64 2.31
C TYR A 100 -2.67 -4.62 1.43
N TRP A 101 -2.40 -3.43 1.96
CA TRP A 101 -1.67 -2.39 1.23
C TRP A 101 -0.31 -2.89 0.73
N TYR A 102 0.45 -3.57 1.59
CA TYR A 102 1.76 -4.10 1.20
C TYR A 102 1.64 -5.21 0.14
N VAL A 103 0.75 -6.18 0.33
CA VAL A 103 0.65 -7.35 -0.55
C VAL A 103 -0.04 -7.02 -1.88
N ALA A 104 -1.19 -6.34 -1.83
CA ALA A 104 -2.07 -6.18 -2.97
C ALA A 104 -1.89 -4.86 -3.73
N ILE A 105 -1.27 -3.83 -3.12
CA ILE A 105 -1.07 -2.52 -3.76
C ILE A 105 0.41 -2.27 -4.05
N TRP A 106 1.29 -2.51 -3.07
CA TRP A 106 2.71 -2.26 -3.24
C TRP A 106 3.37 -3.33 -4.12
N LYS A 107 3.34 -4.60 -3.71
CA LYS A 107 4.01 -5.69 -4.44
C LYS A 107 3.50 -5.93 -5.87
N VAL A 108 2.17 -5.92 -6.05
CA VAL A 108 1.57 -6.17 -7.38
C VAL A 108 2.02 -5.11 -8.39
N ALA A 109 2.18 -3.87 -7.94
CA ALA A 109 2.60 -2.81 -8.85
C ALA A 109 4.08 -2.89 -9.22
N ASP A 110 4.96 -3.28 -8.28
CA ASP A 110 6.38 -3.52 -8.58
C ASP A 110 6.56 -4.67 -9.59
N GLU A 111 5.71 -5.70 -9.52
CA GLU A 111 5.73 -6.80 -10.49
C GLU A 111 5.29 -6.38 -11.89
N TYR A 112 4.30 -5.50 -12.01
CA TYR A 112 3.84 -5.03 -13.32
C TYR A 112 4.91 -4.21 -14.03
N GLU A 113 5.52 -3.26 -13.31
CA GLU A 113 6.58 -2.40 -13.84
C GLU A 113 7.81 -3.21 -14.24
N ARG A 114 8.19 -4.22 -13.42
CA ARG A 114 9.27 -5.14 -13.76
C ARG A 114 8.99 -5.94 -15.03
N ARG A 115 7.78 -6.50 -15.18
CA ARG A 115 7.39 -7.27 -16.37
C ARG A 115 7.34 -6.40 -17.62
N GLU A 116 6.94 -5.14 -17.50
CA GLU A 116 6.91 -4.19 -18.61
C GLU A 116 8.35 -3.84 -19.05
N LEU A 117 9.26 -3.61 -18.11
CA LEU A 117 10.69 -3.42 -18.39
C LEU A 117 11.34 -4.68 -19.02
N GLU A 118 11.05 -5.86 -18.48
CA GLU A 118 11.55 -7.14 -19.02
C GLU A 118 11.00 -7.42 -20.43
N SER A 119 9.72 -7.13 -20.69
CA SER A 119 9.14 -7.30 -22.03
C SER A 119 9.67 -6.28 -23.03
N GLY A 120 9.90 -5.02 -22.62
CA GLY A 120 10.56 -4.00 -23.43
C GLY A 120 12.00 -4.39 -23.79
N MET A 121 12.79 -4.82 -22.80
CA MET A 121 14.17 -5.30 -23.03
C MET A 121 14.19 -6.59 -23.86
N GLY A 122 13.21 -7.48 -23.68
CA GLY A 122 13.05 -8.70 -24.48
C GLY A 122 12.74 -8.42 -25.94
N PHE A 123 11.93 -7.39 -26.22
CA PHE A 123 11.61 -6.94 -27.57
C PHE A 123 12.84 -6.33 -28.26
N GLU A 124 13.57 -5.47 -27.56
CA GLU A 124 14.79 -4.84 -28.09
C GLU A 124 15.88 -5.89 -28.38
N SER A 125 16.08 -6.86 -27.48
CA SER A 125 16.98 -7.99 -27.73
C SER A 125 16.57 -8.89 -28.90
N ALA A 126 15.27 -9.11 -29.11
CA ALA A 126 14.77 -9.88 -30.24
C ALA A 126 14.98 -9.14 -31.57
N TYR A 127 14.76 -7.82 -31.58
CA TYR A 127 14.97 -6.95 -32.73
C TYR A 127 16.46 -6.86 -33.12
N ASP A 128 17.34 -6.69 -32.14
CA ASP A 128 18.80 -6.65 -32.34
C ASP A 128 19.33 -7.98 -32.87
N ARG A 129 18.76 -9.10 -32.42
CA ARG A 129 19.13 -10.43 -32.89
C ARG A 129 18.71 -10.64 -34.36
N GLU A 130 17.52 -10.20 -34.72
CA GLU A 130 16.99 -10.35 -36.09
C GLU A 130 17.74 -9.46 -37.10
N THR A 131 18.14 -8.26 -36.68
CA THR A 131 18.99 -7.37 -37.48
C THR A 131 20.40 -7.93 -37.70
N ASP A 132 21.02 -8.58 -36.71
CA ASP A 132 22.32 -9.28 -36.88
C ASP A 132 22.23 -10.44 -37.90
N PHE A 133 21.14 -11.22 -37.87
CA PHE A 133 20.91 -12.28 -38.87
C PHE A 133 20.75 -11.72 -40.29
N SER A 134 20.17 -10.53 -40.45
CA SER A 134 20.03 -9.89 -41.77
C SER A 134 21.36 -9.37 -42.34
N GLN A 135 22.36 -9.14 -41.48
CA GLN A 135 23.70 -8.69 -41.89
C GLN A 135 24.71 -9.83 -42.07
N GLN A 136 24.35 -11.07 -41.73
CA GLN A 136 25.19 -12.23 -42.04
C GLN A 136 25.19 -12.49 -43.56
N LYS A 137 26.24 -11.98 -44.22
CA LYS A 137 26.54 -12.29 -45.63
C LYS A 137 26.55 -13.81 -45.81
N PRO A 138 25.86 -14.36 -46.83
CA PRO A 138 25.85 -15.80 -47.07
C PRO A 138 27.28 -16.33 -47.15
N ARG A 139 27.59 -17.38 -46.37
CA ARG A 139 28.90 -18.04 -46.46
C ARG A 139 29.07 -18.53 -47.90
N GLU A 140 30.10 -18.02 -48.57
CA GLU A 140 30.38 -18.40 -49.95
C GLU A 140 30.53 -19.93 -50.02
N PRO A 141 29.86 -20.60 -50.98
CA PRO A 141 29.95 -22.04 -51.10
C PRO A 141 31.40 -22.41 -51.36
N HIS A 142 31.94 -23.23 -50.46
CA HIS A 142 33.31 -23.71 -50.49
C HIS A 142 33.58 -24.32 -51.88
N SER A 143 34.36 -23.63 -52.70
CA SER A 143 34.66 -24.10 -54.05
C SER A 143 35.63 -25.27 -53.93
N TRP A 144 35.13 -26.49 -54.08
CA TRP A 144 35.94 -27.69 -54.23
C TRP A 144 36.67 -27.60 -55.57
N ARG A 145 37.92 -27.14 -55.54
CA ARG A 145 38.90 -27.28 -56.62
C ARG A 145 40.09 -28.05 -56.08
#